data_AF-A0A8H7PBQ2-F1
#
_entry.id   AF-A0A8H7PBQ2-F1
#
_cell.length_a   1.000
_cell.length_b   1.000
_cell.length_c   1.000
_cell.angle_alpha   90.00
_cell.angle_beta   90.00
_cell.angle_gamma   90.00
#
_symmetry.space_group_name_H-M   'P 1'
#
loop_
_entity.id
_entity.type
_entity.pdbx_description
1 polymer ?
#
loop_
_entity_poly.entity_id
_entity_poly.type
_entity_poly.pdbx_seq_one_letter_code
_entity_poly.pdbx_strand_id
1 'polypeptide(L)'
;MVSITLRVLSRPDVEHLSKIYQGLGLDYDERVLPSIGNEVLKSIVAQFDAAELITQREVVSSRIREDLLQRAGEFNIKLEDVSITHLTFG
;
A
#
# COMPACT_ATOMS: atom_id res chain seq x y z
N MET A 1 18.55 -6.34 6.92
CA MET A 1 17.12 -6.55 6.62
C MET A 1 16.39 -5.24 6.85
N VAL A 2 15.61 -4.77 5.87
CA VAL A 2 14.85 -3.51 5.97
C VAL A 2 13.43 -3.82 6.46
N SER A 3 12.98 -3.13 7.50
CA SER A 3 11.64 -3.23 8.05
C SER A 3 10.90 -1.91 7.89
N ILE A 4 9.79 -1.91 7.16
CA ILE A 4 8.99 -0.72 6.87
C ILE A 4 7.57 -0.95 7.37
N THR A 5 7.06 -0.03 8.18
CA THR A 5 5.68 -0.06 8.68
C THR A 5 4.87 1.06 8.03
N LEU A 6 3.86 0.68 7.26
CA LEU A 6 2.94 1.60 6.60
C LEU A 6 1.62 1.69 7.37
N ARG A 7 1.04 2.89 7.41
CA ARG A 7 -0.36 3.11 7.75
C ARG A 7 -1.11 3.44 6.48
N VAL A 8 -2.20 2.73 6.23
CA VAL A 8 -3.06 2.92 5.08
C VAL A 8 -4.48 3.14 5.58
N LEU A 9 -5.13 4.17 5.05
CA LEU A 9 -6.55 4.43 5.23
C LEU A 9 -7.24 4.17 3.90
N SER A 10 -8.20 3.25 3.89
CA SER A 10 -8.91 2.85 2.68
C SER A 10 -10.42 2.83 2.93
N ARG A 11 -11.17 2.90 1.83
CA ARG A 11 -12.62 2.73 1.81
C ARG A 11 -13.03 1.96 0.55
N PRO A 12 -14.10 1.16 0.59
CA PRO A 12 -14.57 0.46 -0.60
C PRO A 12 -15.27 1.45 -1.54
N ASP A 13 -15.23 1.16 -2.84
CA ASP A 13 -16.00 1.95 -3.79
C ASP A 13 -17.49 1.62 -3.72
N VAL A 14 -18.30 2.63 -3.41
CA VAL A 14 -19.76 2.51 -3.20
C VAL A 14 -20.46 1.95 -4.45
N GLU A 15 -19.99 2.31 -5.63
CA GLU A 15 -20.56 1.87 -6.90
C GLU A 15 -20.33 0.37 -7.17
N HIS A 16 -19.28 -0.20 -6.58
CA HIS A 16 -18.84 -1.57 -6.81
C HIS A 16 -18.94 -2.46 -5.56
N LEU A 17 -19.64 -2.00 -4.52
CA LEU A 17 -19.80 -2.72 -3.24
C LEU A 17 -20.30 -4.16 -3.42
N SER A 18 -21.23 -4.39 -4.34
CA SER A 18 -21.76 -5.73 -4.62
C SER A 18 -20.69 -6.69 -5.15
N LYS A 19 -19.79 -6.21 -6.01
CA LYS A 19 -18.67 -7.01 -6.54
C LYS A 19 -17.61 -7.28 -5.47
N ILE A 20 -17.27 -6.25 -4.69
CA ILE A 20 -16.31 -6.38 -3.58
C ILE A 20 -16.82 -7.41 -2.57
N TYR A 21 -18.08 -7.29 -2.16
CA TYR A 21 -18.70 -8.20 -1.20
C TYR A 21 -18.78 -9.64 -1.71
N GLN A 22 -19.10 -9.85 -2.99
CA GLN A 22 -19.18 -11.18 -3.59
C GLN A 22 -17.80 -11.82 -3.83
N GLY A 23 -16.81 -11.03 -4.26
CA GLY A 23 -15.49 -11.54 -4.64
C GLY A 23 -14.50 -11.64 -3.48
N LEU A 24 -14.51 -10.65 -2.59
CA LEU A 24 -13.52 -10.50 -1.51
C LEU A 24 -14.13 -10.73 -0.12
N GLY A 25 -15.44 -10.53 0.03
CA GLY A 25 -16.16 -10.67 1.30
C GLY A 25 -16.10 -9.40 2.16
N LEU A 26 -16.47 -9.55 3.44
CA LEU A 26 -16.39 -8.47 4.42
C LEU A 26 -14.94 -8.12 4.78
N ASP A 27 -14.04 -9.11 4.75
CA ASP A 27 -12.62 -8.98 5.13
C ASP A 27 -11.73 -8.54 3.94
N TYR A 28 -12.30 -7.81 2.99
CA TYR A 28 -11.60 -7.43 1.75
C TYR A 28 -10.37 -6.56 2.05
N ASP A 29 -10.45 -5.70 3.05
CA ASP A 29 -9.37 -4.82 3.47
C ASP A 29 -8.24 -5.61 4.13
N GLU A 30 -8.57 -6.52 5.05
CA GLU A 30 -7.57 -7.37 5.73
C GLU A 30 -6.87 -8.36 4.79
N ARG A 31 -7.48 -8.70 3.64
CA ARG A 31 -6.87 -9.62 2.66
C ARG A 31 -6.11 -8.89 1.56
N VAL A 32 -6.70 -7.84 0.99
CA VAL A 32 -6.12 -7.14 -0.16
C VAL A 32 -5.01 -6.19 0.27
N LEU A 33 -5.22 -5.38 1.32
CA LEU A 33 -4.24 -4.37 1.76
C LEU A 33 -2.86 -4.95 2.09
N PRO A 34 -2.72 -6.02 2.89
CA PRO A 34 -1.39 -6.59 3.15
C PRO A 34 -0.78 -7.24 1.91
N SER A 35 -1.59 -7.78 0.98
CA SER A 35 -1.08 -8.37 -0.26
C SER A 35 -0.47 -7.30 -1.16
N ILE A 36 -1.21 -6.23 -1.46
CA ILE A 36 -0.71 -5.13 -2.30
C ILE A 36 0.41 -4.37 -1.58
N GLY A 37 0.32 -4.20 -0.26
CA GLY A 37 1.34 -3.55 0.56
C GLY A 37 2.69 -4.26 0.49
N ASN A 38 2.69 -5.58 0.67
CA ASN A 38 3.92 -6.39 0.58
C ASN A 38 4.53 -6.37 -0.82
N GLU A 39 3.71 -6.39 -1.87
CA GLU A 39 4.19 -6.33 -3.25
C GLU A 39 4.87 -4.99 -3.56
N VAL A 40 4.19 -3.88 -3.26
CA VAL A 40 4.72 -2.53 -3.47
C VAL A 40 5.98 -2.30 -2.65
N LEU A 41 5.99 -2.67 -1.36
CA LEU A 41 7.17 -2.55 -0.51
C LEU A 41 8.37 -3.33 -1.08
N LYS A 42 8.16 -4.57 -1.55
CA LYS A 42 9.23 -5.36 -2.18
C LYS A 42 9.76 -4.70 -3.45
N SER A 43 8.89 -4.17 -4.31
CA SER A 43 9.28 -3.48 -5.54
C SER A 43 10.12 -2.23 -5.24
N ILE A 44 9.73 -1.46 -4.22
CA ILE A 44 10.43 -0.24 -3.81
C ILE A 44 11.77 -0.55 -3.15
N VAL A 45 11.82 -1.54 -2.24
CA VAL A 45 13.09 -1.95 -1.61
C VAL A 45 14.07 -2.55 -2.64
N ALA A 46 13.58 -3.11 -3.75
CA ALA A 46 14.43 -3.58 -4.84
C ALA A 46 14.98 -2.45 -5.72
N GLN A 47 14.35 -1.27 -5.71
CA GLN A 47 14.73 -0.11 -6.53
C GLN A 47 15.54 0.94 -5.78
N PHE A 48 15.44 1.00 -4.44
CA PHE A 48 16.09 2.02 -3.62
C PHE A 48 16.98 1.40 -2.56
N ASP A 49 18.15 1.99 -2.35
CA ASP A 49 19.04 1.60 -1.26
C ASP A 49 18.56 2.12 0.10
N ALA A 50 19.07 1.51 1.18
CA ALA A 50 18.74 1.91 2.54
C ALA A 50 18.98 3.40 2.83
N ALA A 51 20.08 3.96 2.30
CA ALA A 51 20.39 5.38 2.45
C ALA A 51 19.41 6.29 1.70
N GLU A 52 18.92 5.85 0.54
CA GLU A 52 17.96 6.60 -0.28
C GLU A 52 16.56 6.59 0.33
N LEU A 53 16.17 5.48 0.96
CA LEU A 53 14.90 5.38 1.68
C LEU A 53 14.79 6.39 2.85
N ILE A 54 15.92 6.77 3.45
CA ILE A 54 15.97 7.83 4.49
C ILE A 54 15.97 9.21 3.86
N THR A 55 16.89 9.45 2.92
CA THR A 55 17.13 10.79 2.36
C THR A 55 16.01 11.25 1.43
N GLN A 56 15.37 10.33 0.71
CA GLN A 56 14.31 10.59 -0.26
C GLN A 56 12.96 10.04 0.21
N ARG A 57 12.71 10.01 1.53
CA ARG A 57 11.47 9.48 2.11
C ARG A 57 10.20 10.05 1.48
N GLU A 58 10.18 11.34 1.13
CA GLU A 58 9.02 11.96 0.46
C GLU A 58 8.77 11.37 -0.93
N VAL A 59 9.82 11.22 -1.74
CA VAL A 59 9.74 10.63 -3.09
C VAL A 59 9.29 9.17 -3.00
N VAL A 60 9.88 8.43 -2.08
CA VAL A 60 9.52 7.03 -1.81
C VAL A 60 8.06 6.92 -1.36
N SER A 61 7.61 7.81 -0.47
CA SER A 61 6.22 7.84 -0.01
C SER A 61 5.25 8.16 -1.15
N SER A 62 5.60 9.08 -2.06
CA SER A 62 4.79 9.39 -3.24
C SER A 62 4.67 8.18 -4.15
N ARG A 63 5.79 7.52 -4.47
CA ARG A 63 5.80 6.29 -5.28
C ARG A 63 4.96 5.17 -4.67
N ILE A 64 5.14 4.90 -3.39
CA ILE A 64 4.35 3.88 -2.68
C ILE A 64 2.85 4.20 -2.78
N ARG A 65 2.47 5.48 -2.63
CA ARG A 65 1.08 5.91 -2.75
C ARG A 65 0.53 5.70 -4.15
N GLU A 66 1.26 6.08 -5.19
CA GLU A 66 0.85 5.92 -6.59
C GLU A 66 0.66 4.43 -6.95
N ASP A 67 1.65 3.60 -6.62
CA ASP A 67 1.60 2.16 -6.89
C ASP A 67 0.44 1.50 -6.12
N LEU A 68 0.27 1.83 -4.84
CA LEU A 68 -0.84 1.32 -4.05
C LEU A 68 -2.21 1.79 -4.59
N LEU A 69 -2.34 3.04 -5.03
CA LEU A 69 -3.58 3.56 -5.61
C LEU A 69 -3.94 2.81 -6.90
N GLN A 70 -2.96 2.60 -7.77
CA GLN A 70 -3.16 1.86 -9.01
C GLN A 70 -3.63 0.43 -8.72
N ARG A 71 -2.95 -0.28 -7.81
CA ARG A 71 -3.30 -1.65 -7.41
C ARG A 71 -4.66 -1.73 -6.71
N ALA A 72 -4.94 -0.82 -5.77
CA ALA A 72 -6.21 -0.79 -5.05
C ALA A 72 -7.40 -0.52 -6.00
N GLY A 73 -7.19 0.29 -7.04
CA GLY A 73 -8.17 0.55 -8.09
C GLY A 73 -8.61 -0.71 -8.83
N GLU A 74 -7.70 -1.67 -9.06
CA GLU A 74 -8.03 -2.97 -9.68
C GLU A 74 -9.03 -3.79 -8.84
N PHE A 75 -9.03 -3.58 -7.51
CA PHE A 75 -9.94 -4.24 -6.57
C PHE A 75 -11.15 -3.39 -6.18
N ASN A 76 -11.36 -2.25 -6.86
CA ASN A 76 -12.40 -1.27 -6.52
C ASN A 76 -12.28 -0.72 -5.07
N ILE A 77 -11.06 -0.60 -4.56
CA ILE A 77 -10.76 -0.03 -3.25
C ILE A 77 -10.17 1.36 -3.45
N LYS A 78 -10.71 2.36 -2.74
CA LYS A 78 -10.22 3.73 -2.75
C LYS A 78 -9.29 3.96 -1.56
N LEU A 79 -8.07 4.40 -1.81
CA LEU A 79 -7.12 4.80 -0.77
C LEU A 79 -7.32 6.28 -0.44
N GLU A 80 -7.56 6.58 0.83
CA GLU A 80 -7.76 7.93 1.34
C GLU A 80 -6.44 8.53 1.83
N ASP A 81 -5.64 7.74 2.55
CA ASP A 81 -4.31 8.15 2.99
C ASP A 81 -3.34 6.97 3.04
N VAL A 82 -2.07 7.24 2.73
CA VAL A 82 -0.96 6.30 2.86
C VAL A 82 0.21 7.06 3.44
N SER A 83 0.76 6.53 4.55
CA SER A 83 1.82 7.16 5.32
C SER A 83 2.81 6.14 5.89
N ILE A 84 4.11 6.39 5.77
CA ILE A 84 5.17 5.57 6.40
C ILE A 84 5.28 5.96 7.87
N THR A 85 5.08 5.01 8.80
CA THR A 85 5.14 5.26 10.24
C THR A 85 6.52 4.96 10.83
N HIS A 86 7.09 3.81 10.49
CA HIS A 86 8.40 3.38 10.97
C HIS A 86 9.21 2.82 9.82
N LEU A 87 10.52 3.10 9.86
CA LEU A 87 11.47 2.63 8.88
C LEU A 87 12.75 2.27 9.63
N THR A 88 13.06 0.98 9.70
CA THR A 88 14.19 0.44 10.46
C THR A 88 15.09 -0.35 9.54
N PHE A 89 16.40 -0.14 9.70
CA PHE A 89 17.45 -0.90 9.05
C PHE A 89 18.21 -1.68 10.12
N GLY A 90 18.40 -2.98 9.90
CA GLY A 90 19.23 -3.85 10.73
C GLY A 90 20.15 -4.71 9.90
#